data_AF-A0A0Q4IA17-F1
#
_entry.id   AF-A0A0Q4IA17-F1
#
_cell.length_a   1.000
_cell.length_b   1.000
_cell.length_c   1.000
_cell.angle_alpha   90.00
_cell.angle_beta   90.00
_cell.angle_gamma   90.00
#
_symmetry.space_group_name_H-M   'P 1'
#
loop_
_entity.id
_entity.type
_entity.pdbx_description
1 polymer ?
#
loop_
_entity_poly.entity_id
_entity_poly.type
_entity_poly.pdbx_seq_one_letter_code
_entity_poly.pdbx_strand_id
1 'polypeptide(L)'
;MLGGEWIVSFRFDRAAEEQFLNKPVILEVARQCVEFAKKGYSDRHYKNREIKCQVSWVPTEAFRAGAYVIDDGTHQVRLSYGSAIDIYRDAFVLPETCRRVLIQPEFDPIFNLLSYGNDRQDVLPAGLTPEDAKITIIRLMTTWLFLHEQAHLLQRHGEIAKAEGITELLSHDTGIEDAPADDHELKDRSASVRHAFEFAADYEAITHLLMAESIGGISEATLWCLATGLMCMFRRFYGSSSATIGETPRGSHPHPGARMRMTMNRIEQIFALPDFAPTAKWAGGTKQARAVMDHAVYTADVFWHLRYLGLDARTPFLDVVVSNLAVPPSYQRDIFDAWRSVRADIVSGHLGVGEGVVMFLRAPSVVGVRAEPFASV
;
A
#
# COMPACT_ATOMS: atom_id res chain seq x y z
N MET A 1 -17.83 1.12 -30.86
CA MET A 1 -17.06 2.35 -31.19
C MET A 1 -17.59 3.44 -30.28
N LEU A 2 -16.90 3.71 -29.18
CA LEU A 2 -17.25 4.77 -28.22
C LEU A 2 -16.63 6.08 -28.74
N GLY A 3 -17.39 7.18 -28.73
CA GLY A 3 -16.94 8.48 -29.21
C GLY A 3 -15.77 9.01 -28.38
N GLY A 4 -14.57 8.96 -28.95
CA GLY A 4 -13.32 9.26 -28.26
C GLY A 4 -13.06 10.73 -27.95
N GLU A 5 -13.91 11.67 -28.33
CA GLU A 5 -13.60 13.10 -28.18
C GLU A 5 -13.68 13.62 -26.75
N TRP A 6 -14.49 13.01 -25.86
CA TRP A 6 -14.65 13.50 -24.48
C TRP A 6 -13.62 12.93 -23.50
N ILE A 7 -13.16 11.69 -23.69
CA ILE A 7 -12.21 11.05 -22.74
C ILE A 7 -10.77 11.53 -22.96
N VAL A 8 -10.45 12.06 -24.14
CA VAL A 8 -9.14 12.66 -24.45
C VAL A 8 -8.86 13.92 -23.63
N SER A 9 -9.90 14.60 -23.13
CA SER A 9 -9.78 15.79 -22.25
C SER A 9 -9.36 15.47 -20.81
N PHE A 10 -9.29 14.20 -20.40
CA PHE A 10 -9.00 13.81 -19.01
C PHE A 10 -7.56 13.32 -18.78
N ARG A 11 -6.67 13.44 -19.78
CA ARG A 11 -5.22 13.28 -19.53
C ARG A 11 -4.76 14.45 -18.65
N PHE A 12 -4.65 14.16 -17.35
CA PHE A 12 -4.22 15.12 -16.36
C PHE A 12 -2.77 15.54 -16.61
N ASP A 13 -2.56 16.83 -16.85
CA ASP A 13 -1.25 17.43 -17.07
C ASP A 13 -0.62 17.80 -15.71
N ARG A 14 0.46 17.10 -15.34
CA ARG A 14 1.22 17.38 -14.11
C ARG A 14 1.70 18.84 -14.05
N ALA A 15 2.07 19.43 -15.18
CA ALA A 15 2.50 20.83 -15.23
C ALA A 15 1.33 21.79 -14.96
N ALA A 16 0.13 21.46 -15.44
CA ALA A 16 -1.07 22.21 -15.15
C ALA A 16 -1.54 22.08 -13.69
N GLU A 17 -1.30 20.93 -13.04
CA GLU A 17 -1.63 20.72 -11.62
C GLU A 17 -0.74 21.54 -10.68
N GLU A 18 0.49 21.82 -11.10
CA GLU A 18 1.50 22.48 -10.30
C GLU A 18 1.04 23.82 -9.72
N GLN A 19 0.24 24.58 -10.48
CA GLN A 19 -0.30 25.87 -10.05
C GLN A 19 -1.30 25.76 -8.88
N PHE A 20 -1.89 24.58 -8.65
CA PHE A 20 -2.84 24.32 -7.58
C PHE A 20 -2.19 23.74 -6.32
N LEU A 21 -0.88 23.49 -6.34
CA LEU A 21 -0.17 22.88 -5.22
C LEU A 21 0.43 23.95 -4.31
N ASN A 22 -0.09 24.05 -3.10
CA ASN A 22 0.60 24.75 -2.02
C ASN A 22 1.60 23.80 -1.35
N LYS A 23 2.78 23.61 -1.97
CA LYS A 23 3.82 22.68 -1.50
C LYS A 23 4.18 22.86 -0.02
N PRO A 24 4.41 24.09 0.51
CA PRO A 24 4.67 24.28 1.94
C PRO A 24 3.58 23.69 2.84
N VAL A 25 2.30 23.93 2.50
CA VAL A 25 1.16 23.40 3.28
C VAL A 25 1.08 21.89 3.15
N ILE A 26 1.26 21.33 1.95
CA ILE A 26 1.25 19.88 1.73
C ILE A 26 2.32 19.19 2.59
N LEU A 27 3.54 19.73 2.59
CA LEU A 27 4.65 19.19 3.38
C LEU A 27 4.39 19.31 4.88
N GLU A 28 3.78 20.40 5.33
CA GLU A 28 3.41 20.56 6.74
C GLU A 28 2.34 19.55 7.18
N VAL A 29 1.30 19.35 6.37
CA VAL A 29 0.28 18.32 6.64
C VAL A 29 0.91 16.92 6.69
N ALA A 30 1.82 16.61 5.77
CA ALA A 30 2.51 15.33 5.75
C ALA A 30 3.37 15.13 7.00
N ARG A 31 4.11 16.16 7.45
CA ARG A 31 4.86 16.13 8.70
C ARG A 31 3.97 15.87 9.90
N GLN A 32 2.83 16.54 9.99
CA GLN A 32 1.87 16.35 11.09
C GLN A 32 1.34 14.91 11.13
N CYS A 33 1.06 14.30 9.98
CA CYS A 33 0.65 12.90 9.90
C CYS A 33 1.75 11.95 10.40
N VAL A 34 3.00 12.17 9.99
CA VAL A 34 4.15 11.37 10.46
C VAL A 34 4.39 11.56 11.96
N GLU A 35 4.32 12.79 12.46
CA GLU A 35 4.49 13.07 13.89
C GLU A 35 3.39 12.42 14.74
N PHE A 36 2.15 12.42 14.24
CA PHE A 36 1.06 11.69 14.88
C PHE A 36 1.35 10.19 14.95
N ALA A 37 1.74 9.59 13.83
CA ALA A 37 2.10 8.17 13.76
C ALA A 37 3.29 7.83 14.66
N LYS A 38 4.33 8.67 14.65
CA LYS A 38 5.52 8.51 15.46
C LYS A 38 5.20 8.54 16.95
N LYS A 39 4.43 9.53 17.42
CA LYS A 39 4.03 9.64 18.84
C LYS A 39 3.07 8.53 19.27
N GLY A 40 2.16 8.13 18.38
CA GLY A 40 1.17 7.09 18.63
C GLY A 40 1.77 5.68 18.73
N TYR A 41 2.75 5.38 17.86
CA TYR A 41 3.32 4.04 17.66
C TYR A 41 4.81 4.00 17.98
N SER A 42 5.60 4.62 17.10
CA SER A 42 7.06 4.52 17.08
C SER A 42 7.67 4.77 18.46
N ASP A 43 7.37 5.93 19.07
CA ASP A 43 8.01 6.34 20.32
C ASP A 43 7.79 5.33 21.45
N ARG A 44 6.63 4.66 21.48
CA ARG A 44 6.36 3.62 22.47
C ARG A 44 7.24 2.38 22.27
N HIS A 45 7.53 2.01 21.03
CA HIS A 45 8.36 0.84 20.71
C HIS A 45 9.85 1.11 20.92
N TYR A 46 10.30 2.30 20.54
CA TYR A 46 11.70 2.70 20.63
C TYR A 46 12.11 3.07 22.06
N LYS A 47 11.23 3.70 22.85
CA LYS A 47 11.53 4.14 24.23
C LYS A 47 12.00 3.02 25.16
N ASN A 48 11.46 1.81 25.01
CA ASN A 48 11.83 0.69 25.88
C ASN A 48 13.17 0.02 25.50
N ARG A 49 13.77 0.41 24.38
CA ARG A 49 14.94 -0.26 23.80
C ARG A 49 16.18 0.64 23.69
N GLU A 50 16.08 1.89 24.14
CA GLU A 50 17.15 2.90 24.04
C GLU A 50 17.61 3.18 22.59
N ILE A 51 16.85 2.73 21.59
CA ILE A 51 17.09 3.04 20.18
C ILE A 51 16.39 4.36 19.85
N LYS A 52 17.08 5.27 19.17
CA LYS A 52 16.46 6.50 18.64
C LYS A 52 15.85 6.21 17.27
N CYS A 53 14.64 6.73 17.02
CA CYS A 53 14.04 6.75 15.70
C CYS A 53 13.82 8.20 15.27
N GLN A 54 14.49 8.62 14.19
CA GLN A 54 14.37 9.94 13.60
C GLN A 54 13.69 9.89 12.23
N VAL A 55 13.08 11.01 11.86
CA VAL A 55 12.47 11.19 10.53
C VAL A 55 13.23 12.29 9.82
N SER A 56 13.69 12.04 8.59
CA SER A 56 14.32 13.03 7.73
C SER A 56 13.48 13.26 6.47
N TRP A 57 13.36 14.52 6.07
CA TRP A 57 12.68 14.90 4.83
C TRP A 57 13.69 15.37 3.79
N VAL A 58 13.68 14.75 2.61
CA VAL A 58 14.64 15.04 1.54
C VAL A 58 14.00 15.98 0.51
N PRO A 59 14.67 17.09 0.15
CA PRO A 59 14.15 18.08 -0.79
C PRO A 59 14.29 17.62 -2.26
N THR A 60 13.76 16.44 -2.58
CA THR A 60 13.64 15.92 -3.95
C THR A 60 12.18 15.75 -4.33
N GLU A 61 11.84 16.07 -5.57
CA GLU A 61 10.49 15.87 -6.13
C GLU A 61 10.24 14.43 -6.60
N ALA A 62 11.28 13.60 -6.63
CA ALA A 62 11.12 12.17 -6.91
C ALA A 62 10.32 11.48 -5.78
N PHE A 63 9.41 10.58 -6.13
CA PHE A 63 8.68 9.77 -5.18
C PHE A 63 9.61 8.73 -4.56
N ARG A 64 10.05 8.95 -3.31
CA ARG A 64 11.01 8.08 -2.62
C ARG A 64 10.74 8.03 -1.13
N ALA A 65 11.00 6.89 -0.55
CA ALA A 65 11.07 6.66 0.88
C ALA A 65 12.21 5.69 1.18
N GLY A 66 12.60 5.56 2.44
CA GLY A 66 13.59 4.58 2.82
C GLY A 66 13.81 4.50 4.31
N ALA A 67 14.44 3.40 4.70
CA ALA A 67 14.69 3.05 6.08
C ALA A 67 16.18 2.73 6.26
N TYR A 68 16.85 3.46 7.16
CA TYR A 68 18.30 3.42 7.33
C TYR A 68 18.69 3.26 8.79
N VAL A 69 19.74 2.48 9.07
CA VAL A 69 20.46 2.53 10.34
C VAL A 69 21.70 3.37 10.12
N ILE A 70 21.83 4.49 10.84
CA ILE A 70 23.01 5.36 10.75
C ILE A 70 24.09 4.95 11.77
N ASP A 71 25.31 5.46 11.62
CA ASP A 71 26.52 4.97 12.32
C ASP A 71 26.42 4.83 13.85
N ASP A 72 25.59 5.62 14.52
CA ASP A 72 25.39 5.56 15.97
C ASP A 72 24.31 4.56 16.41
N GLY A 73 23.79 3.74 15.48
CA GLY A 73 22.70 2.80 15.69
C GLY A 73 21.31 3.44 15.67
N THR A 74 21.20 4.75 15.40
CA THR A 74 19.91 5.43 15.27
C THR A 74 19.18 4.94 14.02
N HIS A 75 17.91 4.60 14.18
CA HIS A 75 17.01 4.28 13.08
C HIS A 75 16.52 5.59 12.44
N GLN A 76 16.56 5.67 11.12
CA GLN A 76 16.12 6.81 10.33
C GLN A 76 15.11 6.38 9.28
N VAL A 77 13.89 6.93 9.37
CA VAL A 77 12.94 6.90 8.24
C VAL A 77 13.14 8.16 7.42
N ARG A 78 13.35 8.01 6.12
CA ARG A 78 13.60 9.10 5.18
C ARG A 78 12.43 9.18 4.20
N LEU A 79 11.84 10.35 4.07
CA LEU A 79 10.72 10.60 3.15
C LEU A 79 11.07 11.75 2.20
N SER A 80 10.77 11.63 0.91
CA SER A 80 10.98 12.74 -0.03
C SER A 80 9.83 13.74 -0.02
N TYR A 81 10.08 14.99 -0.42
CA TYR A 81 8.99 15.94 -0.72
C TYR A 81 8.08 15.43 -1.84
N GLY A 82 8.67 14.75 -2.84
CA GLY A 82 7.95 14.07 -3.91
C GLY A 82 6.89 13.10 -3.39
N SER A 83 7.19 12.31 -2.35
CA SER A 83 6.23 11.36 -1.76
C SER A 83 4.97 12.07 -1.23
N ALA A 84 5.13 13.14 -0.46
CA ALA A 84 4.02 13.92 0.08
C ALA A 84 3.21 14.62 -1.04
N ILE A 85 3.90 15.18 -2.03
CA ILE A 85 3.26 15.87 -3.17
C ILE A 85 2.42 14.90 -3.99
N ASP A 86 2.97 13.73 -4.31
CA ASP A 86 2.29 12.77 -5.18
C ASP A 86 1.16 12.02 -4.45
N ILE A 87 1.27 11.79 -3.12
CA ILE A 87 0.14 11.36 -2.28
C ILE A 87 -0.99 12.41 -2.33
N TYR A 88 -0.66 13.69 -2.15
CA TYR A 88 -1.64 14.77 -2.20
C TYR A 88 -2.34 14.85 -3.56
N ARG A 89 -1.58 14.75 -4.67
CA ARG A 89 -2.14 14.76 -6.02
C ARG A 89 -3.16 13.65 -6.23
N ASP A 90 -2.86 12.42 -5.81
CA ASP A 90 -3.83 11.32 -5.93
C ASP A 90 -5.05 11.54 -5.06
N ALA A 91 -4.84 11.93 -3.80
CA ALA A 91 -5.92 12.21 -2.86
C ALA A 91 -6.83 13.35 -3.33
N PHE A 92 -6.29 14.33 -4.06
CA PHE A 92 -7.06 15.43 -4.62
C PHE A 92 -7.86 15.00 -5.86
N VAL A 93 -7.23 14.27 -6.78
CA VAL A 93 -7.85 13.97 -8.08
C VAL A 93 -8.77 12.76 -8.02
N LEU A 94 -8.43 11.71 -7.28
CA LEU A 94 -9.20 10.47 -7.23
C LEU A 94 -10.68 10.70 -6.85
N PRO A 95 -11.01 11.44 -5.77
CA PRO A 95 -12.41 11.66 -5.40
C PRO A 95 -13.17 12.50 -6.43
N GLU A 96 -12.50 13.45 -7.09
CA GLU A 96 -13.09 14.25 -8.17
C GLU A 96 -13.34 13.41 -9.43
N THR A 97 -12.43 12.49 -9.76
CA THR A 97 -12.63 11.50 -10.82
C THR A 97 -13.82 10.60 -10.51
N CYS A 98 -13.95 10.13 -9.26
CA CYS A 98 -15.11 9.36 -8.82
C CYS A 98 -16.41 10.14 -9.07
N ARG A 99 -16.48 11.39 -8.60
CA ARG A 99 -17.67 12.23 -8.66
C ARG A 99 -18.07 12.67 -10.06
N ARG A 100 -17.11 12.87 -10.97
CA ARG A 100 -17.37 13.48 -12.30
C ARG A 100 -17.37 12.46 -13.44
N VAL A 101 -16.49 11.47 -13.36
CA VAL A 101 -16.16 10.57 -14.48
C VAL A 101 -16.73 9.18 -14.24
N LEU A 102 -16.45 8.59 -13.08
CA LEU A 102 -16.80 7.18 -12.85
C LEU A 102 -18.31 6.96 -12.64
N ILE A 103 -19.09 8.03 -12.46
CA ILE A 103 -20.56 8.00 -12.45
C ILE A 103 -21.20 7.93 -13.85
N GLN A 104 -20.41 7.98 -14.93
CA GLN A 104 -20.96 7.92 -16.29
C GLN A 104 -21.41 6.49 -16.64
N PRO A 105 -22.49 6.30 -17.44
CA PRO A 105 -23.04 4.98 -17.75
C PRO A 105 -22.07 4.01 -18.44
N GLU A 106 -21.02 4.53 -19.09
CA GLU A 106 -19.97 3.73 -19.71
C GLU A 106 -19.16 2.87 -18.73
N PHE A 107 -19.19 3.19 -17.44
CA PHE A 107 -18.56 2.40 -16.38
C PHE A 107 -19.50 1.39 -15.71
N ASP A 108 -20.76 1.28 -16.14
CA ASP A 108 -21.75 0.31 -15.63
C ASP A 108 -21.26 -1.13 -15.61
N PRO A 109 -20.58 -1.65 -16.67
CA PRO A 109 -20.11 -3.03 -16.65
C PRO A 109 -19.14 -3.33 -15.51
N ILE A 110 -18.41 -2.32 -15.02
CA ILE A 110 -17.45 -2.47 -13.92
C ILE A 110 -18.18 -2.36 -12.58
N PHE A 111 -18.91 -1.26 -12.36
CA PHE A 111 -19.47 -0.98 -11.04
C PHE A 111 -20.72 -1.79 -10.71
N ASN A 112 -21.45 -2.33 -11.70
CA ASN A 112 -22.54 -3.27 -11.43
C ASN A 112 -22.04 -4.63 -10.92
N LEU A 113 -20.83 -5.06 -11.31
CA LEU A 113 -20.23 -6.31 -10.84
C LEU A 113 -19.67 -6.20 -9.41
N LEU A 114 -19.34 -4.98 -9.00
CA LEU A 114 -18.57 -4.67 -7.80
C LEU A 114 -19.36 -3.83 -6.80
N SER A 115 -20.66 -3.71 -7.03
CA SER A 115 -21.58 -2.92 -6.24
C SER A 115 -21.63 -3.44 -4.81
N TYR A 116 -21.41 -2.54 -3.86
CA TYR A 116 -21.67 -2.74 -2.42
C TYR A 116 -22.76 -1.78 -1.93
N GLY A 117 -23.49 -1.13 -2.85
CA GLY A 117 -24.46 -0.05 -2.63
C GLY A 117 -25.29 0.22 -3.89
N ASN A 118 -25.48 1.50 -4.27
CA ASN A 118 -26.23 1.93 -5.46
C ASN A 118 -25.37 1.96 -6.75
N ASP A 119 -24.63 0.89 -7.02
CA ASP A 119 -23.80 0.72 -8.22
C ASP A 119 -22.87 1.93 -8.45
N ARG A 120 -22.84 2.48 -9.68
CA ARG A 120 -21.99 3.61 -10.04
C ARG A 120 -22.35 4.93 -9.33
N GLN A 121 -23.52 5.04 -8.69
CA GLN A 121 -23.87 6.27 -7.94
C GLN A 121 -23.13 6.36 -6.61
N ASP A 122 -22.68 5.22 -6.07
CA ASP A 122 -21.95 5.12 -4.82
C ASP A 122 -20.47 4.71 -5.04
N VAL A 123 -19.89 5.11 -6.19
CA VAL A 123 -18.44 4.91 -6.43
C VAL A 123 -17.64 5.54 -5.29
N LEU A 124 -18.03 6.74 -4.86
CA LEU A 124 -17.61 7.30 -3.58
C LEU A 124 -18.64 6.87 -2.52
N PRO A 125 -18.23 6.28 -1.38
CA PRO A 125 -19.15 5.85 -0.33
C PRO A 125 -20.15 6.94 0.07
N ALA A 126 -21.40 6.52 0.34
CA ALA A 126 -22.45 7.45 0.75
C ALA A 126 -22.02 8.26 1.99
N GLY A 127 -22.19 9.58 1.92
CA GLY A 127 -21.80 10.50 3.01
C GLY A 127 -20.32 10.88 3.03
N LEU A 128 -19.47 10.29 2.20
CA LEU A 128 -18.08 10.73 2.04
C LEU A 128 -18.01 11.83 0.98
N THR A 129 -17.64 13.07 1.37
CA THR A 129 -17.41 14.14 0.40
C THR A 129 -16.03 14.02 -0.25
N PRO A 130 -15.80 14.60 -1.45
CA PRO A 130 -14.47 14.64 -2.06
C PRO A 130 -13.39 15.26 -1.16
N GLU A 131 -13.74 16.28 -0.38
CA GLU A 131 -12.82 16.94 0.53
C GLU A 131 -12.45 16.04 1.72
N ASP A 132 -13.45 15.36 2.30
CA ASP A 132 -13.22 14.40 3.39
C ASP A 132 -12.39 13.20 2.91
N ALA A 133 -12.66 12.70 1.71
CA ALA A 133 -11.88 11.64 1.08
C ALA A 133 -10.43 12.06 0.88
N LYS A 134 -10.19 13.27 0.35
CA LYS A 134 -8.85 13.83 0.16
C LYS A 134 -8.08 13.89 1.48
N ILE A 135 -8.67 14.49 2.51
CA ILE A 135 -8.03 14.61 3.84
C ILE A 135 -7.72 13.22 4.42
N THR A 136 -8.67 12.30 4.30
CA THR A 136 -8.54 10.94 4.83
C THR A 136 -7.44 10.15 4.11
N ILE A 137 -7.38 10.21 2.77
CA ILE A 137 -6.35 9.51 1.98
C ILE A 137 -4.96 10.07 2.29
N ILE A 138 -4.78 11.40 2.35
CA ILE A 138 -3.50 12.02 2.72
C ILE A 138 -3.03 11.48 4.07
N ARG A 139 -3.89 11.55 5.07
CA ARG A 139 -3.58 11.11 6.43
C ARG A 139 -3.20 9.64 6.49
N LEU A 140 -4.02 8.77 5.90
CA LEU A 140 -3.79 7.32 5.92
C LEU A 140 -2.54 6.94 5.15
N MET A 141 -2.31 7.51 3.96
CA MET A 141 -1.20 7.10 3.09
C MET A 141 0.15 7.64 3.55
N THR A 142 0.20 8.87 4.05
CA THR A 142 1.43 9.38 4.67
C THR A 142 1.76 8.60 5.96
N THR A 143 0.75 8.25 6.76
CA THR A 143 0.95 7.42 7.96
C THR A 143 1.44 6.01 7.59
N TRP A 144 0.76 5.37 6.63
CA TRP A 144 1.13 4.04 6.15
C TRP A 144 2.56 4.03 5.61
N LEU A 145 2.94 5.01 4.78
CA LEU A 145 4.29 5.10 4.22
C LEU A 145 5.35 5.15 5.33
N PHE A 146 5.16 6.02 6.32
CA PHE A 146 6.07 6.07 7.47
C PHE A 146 6.14 4.73 8.23
N LEU A 147 5.00 4.08 8.47
CA LEU A 147 4.94 2.80 9.18
C LEU A 147 5.55 1.65 8.37
N HIS A 148 5.44 1.69 7.04
CA HIS A 148 6.05 0.75 6.12
C HIS A 148 7.58 0.83 6.18
N GLU A 149 8.15 2.02 6.04
CA GLU A 149 9.60 2.23 6.21
C GLU A 149 10.06 1.83 7.61
N GLN A 150 9.28 2.20 8.63
CA GLN A 150 9.56 1.76 9.99
C GLN A 150 9.56 0.23 10.12
N ALA A 151 8.68 -0.49 9.44
CA ALA A 151 8.64 -1.94 9.50
C ALA A 151 9.91 -2.58 8.93
N HIS A 152 10.51 -2.01 7.87
CA HIS A 152 11.84 -2.45 7.39
C HIS A 152 12.90 -2.39 8.49
N LEU A 153 12.88 -1.33 9.30
CA LEU A 153 13.79 -1.17 10.43
C LEU A 153 13.47 -2.12 11.59
N LEU A 154 12.19 -2.26 11.95
CA LEU A 154 11.77 -3.13 13.04
C LEU A 154 12.05 -4.61 12.75
N GLN A 155 11.96 -5.01 11.47
CA GLN A 155 12.24 -6.37 11.00
C GLN A 155 13.70 -6.56 10.55
N ARG A 156 14.56 -5.53 10.71
CA ARG A 156 15.99 -5.57 10.39
C ARG A 156 16.27 -6.02 8.95
N HIS A 157 15.39 -5.66 8.01
CA HIS A 157 15.46 -6.12 6.62
C HIS A 157 16.82 -5.82 5.97
N GLY A 158 17.37 -4.62 6.19
CA GLY A 158 18.69 -4.24 5.68
C GLY A 158 19.86 -5.06 6.25
N GLU A 159 19.83 -5.34 7.56
CA GLU A 159 20.87 -6.17 8.19
C GLU A 159 20.81 -7.62 7.72
N ILE A 160 19.61 -8.16 7.55
CA ILE A 160 19.40 -9.53 7.07
C ILE A 160 19.81 -9.65 5.61
N ALA A 161 19.45 -8.69 4.74
CA ALA A 161 19.94 -8.65 3.36
C ALA A 161 21.47 -8.62 3.30
N LYS A 162 22.13 -7.84 4.17
CA LYS A 162 23.59 -7.81 4.27
C LYS A 162 24.17 -9.15 4.72
N ALA A 163 23.58 -9.80 5.71
CA ALA A 163 24.01 -11.11 6.20
C ALA A 163 23.85 -12.22 5.15
N GLU A 164 22.79 -12.15 4.34
CA GLU A 164 22.55 -13.04 3.20
C GLU A 164 23.43 -12.71 1.98
N GLY A 165 24.25 -11.66 2.04
CA GLY A 165 25.12 -11.22 0.94
C GLY A 165 24.38 -10.57 -0.24
N ILE A 166 23.15 -10.11 -0.03
CA ILE A 166 22.28 -9.53 -1.06
C ILE A 166 22.48 -8.00 -1.11
N THR A 167 23.67 -7.58 -1.54
CA THR A 167 24.08 -6.17 -1.51
C THR A 167 23.29 -5.28 -2.45
N GLU A 168 22.65 -5.83 -3.49
CA GLU A 168 21.85 -5.09 -4.46
C GLU A 168 20.57 -4.49 -3.85
N LEU A 169 20.16 -4.96 -2.66
CA LEU A 169 19.03 -4.41 -1.92
C LEU A 169 19.40 -3.19 -1.07
N LEU A 170 20.69 -2.92 -0.89
CA LEU A 170 21.19 -2.01 0.12
C LEU A 170 21.56 -0.65 -0.46
N SER A 171 21.04 0.39 0.17
CA SER A 171 21.47 1.78 0.01
C SER A 171 22.29 2.15 1.24
N HIS A 172 23.56 2.56 1.07
CA HIS A 172 24.45 2.92 2.18
C HIS A 172 24.56 1.84 3.29
N ASP A 173 25.08 0.66 2.94
CA ASP A 173 25.42 -0.50 3.80
C ASP A 173 24.28 -1.27 4.49
N THR A 174 23.22 -0.60 4.96
CA THR A 174 22.07 -1.26 5.62
C THR A 174 20.73 -0.62 5.27
N GLY A 175 20.72 0.43 4.47
CA GLY A 175 19.49 1.10 4.09
C GLY A 175 18.67 0.29 3.09
N ILE A 176 17.36 0.32 3.27
CA ILE A 176 16.39 -0.13 2.28
C ILE A 176 15.78 1.13 1.68
N GLU A 177 15.83 1.26 0.36
CA GLU A 177 15.26 2.42 -0.36
C GLU A 177 14.10 1.96 -1.24
N ASP A 178 12.98 2.66 -1.08
CA ASP A 178 11.74 2.44 -1.81
C ASP A 178 11.55 3.57 -2.82
N ALA A 179 11.72 3.20 -4.08
CA ALA A 179 11.54 4.02 -5.26
C ALA A 179 10.76 3.22 -6.31
N PRO A 180 10.09 3.87 -7.28
CA PRO A 180 9.41 3.19 -8.38
C PRO A 180 10.29 2.09 -9.00
N ALA A 181 9.73 0.91 -9.28
CA ALA A 181 10.48 -0.29 -9.68
C ALA A 181 11.32 -0.10 -10.95
N ASP A 182 10.97 0.88 -11.79
CA ASP A 182 11.74 1.29 -12.96
C ASP A 182 13.16 1.78 -12.61
N ASP A 183 13.44 2.10 -11.34
CA ASP A 183 14.75 2.55 -10.85
C ASP A 183 15.73 1.37 -10.55
N HIS A 184 15.25 0.12 -10.41
CA HIS A 184 16.08 -1.02 -9.96
C HIS A 184 15.71 -2.37 -10.60
N GLU A 185 16.66 -2.96 -11.35
CA GLU A 185 16.46 -4.29 -11.97
C GLU A 185 16.98 -5.44 -11.08
N LEU A 186 16.19 -5.81 -10.07
CA LEU A 186 16.46 -7.00 -9.25
C LEU A 186 15.91 -8.27 -9.91
N LYS A 187 16.64 -9.40 -9.74
CA LYS A 187 16.28 -10.71 -10.29
C LYS A 187 16.52 -11.81 -9.27
N ASP A 188 15.97 -12.98 -9.58
CA ASP A 188 16.24 -14.24 -8.88
C ASP A 188 16.07 -14.10 -7.35
N ARG A 189 17.04 -14.59 -6.58
CA ARG A 189 17.00 -14.60 -5.11
C ARG A 189 16.85 -13.20 -4.53
N SER A 190 17.54 -12.19 -5.07
CA SER A 190 17.48 -10.82 -4.57
C SER A 190 16.07 -10.24 -4.71
N ALA A 191 15.42 -10.45 -5.86
CA ALA A 191 14.03 -10.05 -6.06
C ALA A 191 13.06 -10.82 -5.14
N SER A 192 13.25 -12.13 -4.97
CA SER A 192 12.40 -12.93 -4.09
C SER A 192 12.47 -12.49 -2.63
N VAL A 193 13.68 -12.22 -2.11
CA VAL A 193 13.86 -11.73 -0.74
C VAL A 193 13.30 -10.32 -0.59
N ARG A 194 13.57 -9.42 -1.55
CA ARG A 194 13.01 -8.07 -1.53
C ARG A 194 11.49 -8.07 -1.51
N HIS A 195 10.85 -8.87 -2.36
CA HIS A 195 9.41 -8.99 -2.39
C HIS A 195 8.85 -9.57 -1.08
N ALA A 196 9.54 -10.55 -0.48
CA ALA A 196 9.15 -11.08 0.83
C ALA A 196 9.23 -10.00 1.93
N PHE A 197 10.27 -9.16 1.91
CA PHE A 197 10.40 -8.01 2.80
C PHE A 197 9.28 -6.99 2.59
N GLU A 198 8.92 -6.67 1.34
CA GLU A 198 7.80 -5.77 1.03
C GLU A 198 6.48 -6.28 1.62
N PHE A 199 6.15 -7.56 1.41
CA PHE A 199 4.93 -8.15 1.96
C PHE A 199 4.94 -8.13 3.50
N ALA A 200 6.10 -8.36 4.12
CA ALA A 200 6.23 -8.35 5.56
C ALA A 200 6.12 -6.94 6.16
N ALA A 201 6.69 -5.94 5.49
CA ALA A 201 6.57 -4.53 5.85
C ALA A 201 5.13 -4.04 5.71
N ASP A 202 4.45 -4.38 4.60
CA ASP A 202 3.01 -4.10 4.39
C ASP A 202 2.15 -4.68 5.53
N TYR A 203 2.43 -5.93 5.89
CA TYR A 203 1.70 -6.66 6.92
C TYR A 203 1.83 -6.01 8.31
N GLU A 204 3.03 -5.58 8.69
CA GLU A 204 3.23 -4.89 9.97
C GLU A 204 2.65 -3.47 9.93
N ALA A 205 2.89 -2.71 8.85
CA ALA A 205 2.41 -1.35 8.69
C ALA A 205 0.88 -1.25 8.73
N ILE A 206 0.17 -2.14 8.03
CA ILE A 206 -1.30 -2.16 8.05
C ILE A 206 -1.85 -2.54 9.43
N THR A 207 -1.14 -3.42 10.15
CA THR A 207 -1.53 -3.80 11.50
C THR A 207 -1.48 -2.60 12.45
N HIS A 208 -0.35 -1.88 12.45
CA HIS A 208 -0.19 -0.68 13.28
C HIS A 208 -1.14 0.44 12.88
N LEU A 209 -1.35 0.65 11.57
CA LEU A 209 -2.29 1.67 11.10
C LEU A 209 -3.71 1.38 11.56
N LEU A 210 -4.21 0.15 11.40
CA LEU A 210 -5.57 -0.20 11.83
C LEU A 210 -5.73 -0.14 13.36
N MET A 211 -4.71 -0.49 14.13
CA MET A 211 -4.70 -0.28 15.58
C MET A 211 -4.80 1.21 15.96
N ALA A 212 -4.33 2.12 15.10
CA ALA A 212 -4.49 3.57 15.27
C ALA A 212 -5.89 4.05 14.99
N GLU A 213 -6.40 3.64 13.85
CA GLU A 213 -7.71 4.05 13.40
C GLU A 213 -8.82 3.48 14.32
N SER A 214 -8.58 2.33 14.95
CA SER A 214 -9.56 1.69 15.82
C SER A 214 -9.89 2.49 17.08
N ILE A 215 -9.01 3.38 17.55
CA ILE A 215 -9.26 4.27 18.69
C ILE A 215 -10.45 5.21 18.41
N GLY A 216 -10.58 5.69 17.16
CA GLY A 216 -11.70 6.52 16.71
C GLY A 216 -12.87 5.71 16.14
N GLY A 217 -12.71 4.40 16.00
CA GLY A 217 -13.58 3.56 15.20
C GLY A 217 -13.24 3.66 13.70
N ILE A 218 -13.34 2.54 13.00
CA ILE A 218 -13.11 2.49 11.56
C ILE A 218 -14.46 2.50 10.88
N SER A 219 -14.72 3.52 10.06
CA SER A 219 -15.92 3.60 9.24
C SER A 219 -15.73 2.88 7.90
N GLU A 220 -16.83 2.62 7.20
CA GLU A 220 -16.82 2.13 5.81
C GLU A 220 -16.03 3.07 4.89
N ALA A 221 -16.26 4.37 5.01
CA ALA A 221 -15.54 5.40 4.27
C ALA A 221 -14.03 5.38 4.56
N THR A 222 -13.64 5.19 5.83
CA THR A 222 -12.23 5.07 6.21
C THR A 222 -11.58 3.84 5.56
N LEU A 223 -12.26 2.69 5.56
CA LEU A 223 -11.75 1.47 4.93
C LEU A 223 -11.64 1.64 3.41
N TRP A 224 -12.62 2.30 2.78
CA TRP A 224 -12.60 2.60 1.36
C TRP A 224 -11.42 3.53 1.00
N CYS A 225 -11.19 4.61 1.76
CA CYS A 225 -10.07 5.52 1.58
C CYS A 225 -8.72 4.81 1.79
N LEU A 226 -8.65 3.90 2.77
CA LEU A 226 -7.47 3.08 3.02
C LEU A 226 -7.15 2.20 1.81
N ALA A 227 -8.13 1.45 1.32
CA ALA A 227 -7.95 0.52 0.21
C ALA A 227 -7.63 1.23 -1.12
N THR A 228 -8.33 2.32 -1.44
CA THR A 228 -8.03 3.14 -2.63
C THR A 228 -6.61 3.72 -2.56
N GLY A 229 -6.26 4.33 -1.43
CA GLY A 229 -4.94 4.91 -1.21
C GLY A 229 -3.83 3.87 -1.35
N LEU A 230 -3.97 2.71 -0.70
CA LEU A 230 -2.97 1.63 -0.76
C LEU A 230 -2.75 1.17 -2.20
N MET A 231 -3.82 1.00 -2.97
CA MET A 231 -3.73 0.61 -4.37
C MET A 231 -2.94 1.65 -5.18
N CYS A 232 -3.18 2.95 -4.98
CA CYS A 232 -2.38 4.02 -5.60
C CYS A 232 -0.91 3.98 -5.15
N MET A 233 -0.63 3.75 -3.87
CA MET A 233 0.74 3.64 -3.35
C MET A 233 1.49 2.46 -3.96
N PHE A 234 0.88 1.27 -3.98
CA PHE A 234 1.47 0.08 -4.58
C PHE A 234 1.74 0.28 -6.07
N ARG A 235 0.84 0.95 -6.80
CA ARG A 235 1.07 1.33 -8.19
C ARG A 235 2.26 2.27 -8.36
N ARG A 236 2.40 3.29 -7.49
CA ARG A 236 3.54 4.21 -7.52
C ARG A 236 4.86 3.49 -7.35
N PHE A 237 4.97 2.63 -6.35
CA PHE A 237 6.19 1.85 -6.11
C PHE A 237 6.46 0.82 -7.21
N TYR A 238 5.42 0.31 -7.87
CA TYR A 238 5.60 -0.58 -9.02
C TYR A 238 6.03 0.15 -10.30
N GLY A 239 5.84 1.47 -10.37
CA GLY A 239 6.26 2.30 -11.50
C GLY A 239 5.30 2.26 -12.70
N SER A 240 5.83 2.56 -13.88
CA SER A 240 5.08 2.67 -15.13
C SER A 240 4.79 1.31 -15.80
N SER A 241 5.30 0.23 -15.23
CA SER A 241 5.11 -1.13 -15.74
C SER A 241 3.64 -1.54 -15.75
N SER A 242 3.14 -1.83 -16.94
CA SER A 242 1.87 -2.52 -17.18
C SER A 242 2.01 -4.04 -17.16
N ALA A 243 3.18 -4.57 -16.77
CA ALA A 243 3.50 -5.98 -16.89
C ALA A 243 2.60 -6.84 -16.01
N THR A 244 2.18 -7.98 -16.57
CA THR A 244 1.55 -9.05 -15.80
C THR A 244 2.54 -9.62 -14.78
N ILE A 245 2.01 -10.29 -13.75
CA ILE A 245 2.83 -11.04 -12.80
C ILE A 245 3.56 -12.14 -13.57
N GLY A 246 4.89 -12.05 -13.63
CA GLY A 246 5.74 -13.06 -14.24
C GLY A 246 5.83 -14.34 -13.41
N GLU A 247 6.33 -15.41 -14.02
CA GLU A 247 6.58 -16.69 -13.35
C GLU A 247 7.57 -16.59 -12.18
N THR A 248 8.49 -15.64 -12.21
CA THR A 248 9.48 -15.44 -11.14
C THR A 248 9.51 -13.98 -10.66
N PRO A 249 9.88 -13.73 -9.38
CA PRO A 249 10.06 -12.38 -8.87
C PRO A 249 11.08 -11.57 -9.67
N ARG A 250 10.72 -10.33 -10.01
CA ARG A 250 11.57 -9.36 -10.71
C ARG A 250 11.24 -7.95 -10.23
N GLY A 251 12.26 -7.09 -10.25
CA GLY A 251 12.17 -5.71 -9.77
C GLY A 251 12.25 -5.62 -8.24
N SER A 252 12.19 -4.40 -7.73
CA SER A 252 12.26 -4.10 -6.30
C SER A 252 10.94 -4.22 -5.56
N HIS A 253 9.82 -4.34 -6.27
CA HIS A 253 8.50 -4.35 -5.65
C HIS A 253 7.60 -5.44 -6.22
N PRO A 254 6.87 -6.18 -5.36
CA PRO A 254 5.86 -7.12 -5.83
C PRO A 254 4.78 -6.41 -6.64
N HIS A 255 4.13 -7.18 -7.52
CA HIS A 255 3.03 -6.67 -8.31
C HIS A 255 1.92 -6.10 -7.40
N PRO A 256 1.33 -4.92 -7.71
CA PRO A 256 0.39 -4.23 -6.84
C PRO A 256 -0.82 -5.07 -6.43
N GLY A 257 -1.37 -5.86 -7.37
CA GLY A 257 -2.47 -6.77 -7.06
C GLY A 257 -2.10 -7.88 -6.05
N ALA A 258 -0.86 -8.37 -6.05
CA ALA A 258 -0.40 -9.35 -5.06
C ALA A 258 -0.25 -8.70 -3.68
N ARG A 259 0.34 -7.50 -3.60
CA ARG A 259 0.44 -6.70 -2.36
C ARG A 259 -0.93 -6.41 -1.78
N MET A 260 -1.86 -5.99 -2.63
CA MET A 260 -3.22 -5.66 -2.19
C MET A 260 -3.98 -6.88 -1.67
N ARG A 261 -3.91 -8.03 -2.35
CA ARG A 261 -4.52 -9.28 -1.85
C ARG A 261 -3.99 -9.68 -0.47
N MET A 262 -2.67 -9.61 -0.27
CA MET A 262 -2.07 -9.94 1.03
C MET A 262 -2.47 -8.94 2.12
N THR A 263 -2.46 -7.64 1.79
CA THR A 263 -2.89 -6.58 2.71
C THR A 263 -4.36 -6.73 3.10
N MET A 264 -5.26 -6.98 2.14
CA MET A 264 -6.69 -7.20 2.40
C MET A 264 -6.94 -8.43 3.27
N ASN A 265 -6.24 -9.55 3.03
CA ASN A 265 -6.33 -10.73 3.88
C ASN A 265 -5.92 -10.40 5.33
N ARG A 266 -4.91 -9.55 5.53
CA ARG A 266 -4.52 -9.09 6.87
C ARG A 266 -5.58 -8.18 7.51
N ILE A 267 -6.17 -7.26 6.74
CA ILE A 267 -7.26 -6.42 7.22
C ILE A 267 -8.44 -7.30 7.69
N GLU A 268 -8.83 -8.31 6.90
CA GLU A 268 -9.89 -9.26 7.26
C GLU A 268 -9.57 -10.03 8.55
N GLN A 269 -8.32 -10.49 8.71
CA GLN A 269 -7.87 -11.16 9.94
C GLN A 269 -7.98 -10.23 11.16
N ILE A 270 -7.59 -8.97 11.03
CA ILE A 270 -7.69 -7.98 12.10
C ILE A 270 -9.16 -7.74 12.46
N PHE A 271 -10.03 -7.60 11.46
CA PHE A 271 -11.46 -7.38 11.68
C PHE A 271 -12.16 -8.58 12.34
N ALA A 272 -11.60 -9.78 12.17
CA ALA A 272 -12.05 -10.99 12.83
C ALA A 272 -11.58 -11.12 14.29
N LEU A 273 -10.65 -10.28 14.77
CA LEU A 273 -10.20 -10.33 16.16
C LEU A 273 -11.32 -9.85 17.11
N PRO A 274 -11.62 -10.59 18.20
CA PRO A 274 -12.68 -10.23 19.14
C PRO A 274 -12.56 -8.81 19.71
N ASP A 275 -11.34 -8.38 20.02
CA ASP A 275 -11.08 -7.05 20.58
C ASP A 275 -11.19 -5.92 19.55
N PHE A 276 -11.10 -6.27 18.26
CA PHE A 276 -11.15 -5.30 17.16
C PHE A 276 -12.55 -5.19 16.56
N ALA A 277 -13.32 -6.28 16.53
CA ALA A 277 -14.66 -6.32 15.94
C ALA A 277 -15.61 -5.19 16.40
N PRO A 278 -15.61 -4.72 17.68
CA PRO A 278 -16.43 -3.61 18.12
C PRO A 278 -16.13 -2.26 17.44
N THR A 279 -14.95 -2.12 16.82
CA THR A 279 -14.49 -0.88 16.19
C THR A 279 -14.99 -0.73 14.74
N ALA A 280 -15.50 -1.81 14.14
CA ALA A 280 -15.99 -1.86 12.77
C ALA A 280 -17.40 -2.50 12.70
N LYS A 281 -18.31 -2.13 13.62
CA LYS A 281 -19.66 -2.73 13.73
C LYS A 281 -20.46 -2.70 12.43
N TRP A 282 -20.27 -1.69 11.60
CA TRP A 282 -20.94 -1.54 10.30
C TRP A 282 -20.64 -2.71 9.35
N ALA A 283 -19.49 -3.36 9.47
CA ALA A 283 -19.10 -4.42 8.56
C ALA A 283 -19.94 -5.69 8.76
N GLY A 284 -20.54 -5.91 9.95
CA GLY A 284 -21.36 -7.11 10.19
C GLY A 284 -20.63 -8.45 9.91
N GLY A 285 -19.30 -8.45 9.81
CA GLY A 285 -18.46 -9.57 9.40
C GLY A 285 -17.40 -9.20 8.35
N THR A 286 -16.52 -10.16 8.01
CA THR A 286 -15.43 -9.96 7.04
C THR A 286 -15.91 -9.78 5.60
N LYS A 287 -17.11 -10.30 5.26
CA LYS A 287 -17.67 -10.25 3.90
C LYS A 287 -17.98 -8.83 3.43
N GLN A 288 -18.58 -7.99 4.28
CA GLN A 288 -18.88 -6.60 3.90
C GLN A 288 -17.59 -5.77 3.79
N ALA A 289 -16.69 -5.91 4.76
CA ALA A 289 -15.39 -5.24 4.70
C ALA A 289 -14.65 -5.59 3.41
N ARG A 290 -14.70 -6.86 3.00
CA ARG A 290 -14.16 -7.32 1.72
C ARG A 290 -14.84 -6.67 0.53
N ALA A 291 -16.17 -6.60 0.49
CA ALA A 291 -16.88 -5.94 -0.61
C ALA A 291 -16.47 -4.47 -0.77
N VAL A 292 -16.35 -3.73 0.34
CA VAL A 292 -15.88 -2.33 0.35
C VAL A 292 -14.46 -2.22 -0.19
N MET A 293 -13.55 -3.07 0.29
CA MET A 293 -12.16 -3.06 -0.18
C MET A 293 -12.05 -3.47 -1.65
N ASP A 294 -12.77 -4.50 -2.09
CA ASP A 294 -12.79 -4.93 -3.49
C ASP A 294 -13.21 -3.73 -4.35
N HIS A 295 -14.37 -3.11 -4.07
CA HIS A 295 -14.85 -1.92 -4.78
C HIS A 295 -13.82 -0.77 -4.80
N ALA A 296 -13.25 -0.44 -3.64
CA ALA A 296 -12.23 0.60 -3.51
C ALA A 296 -11.01 0.33 -4.40
N VAL A 297 -10.49 -0.90 -4.39
CA VAL A 297 -9.33 -1.29 -5.20
C VAL A 297 -9.62 -1.11 -6.70
N TYR A 298 -10.79 -1.52 -7.18
CA TYR A 298 -11.16 -1.28 -8.59
C TYR A 298 -11.29 0.19 -8.93
N THR A 299 -11.87 0.97 -8.04
CA THR A 299 -12.02 2.40 -8.26
C THR A 299 -10.66 3.06 -8.43
N ALA A 300 -9.72 2.77 -7.51
CA ALA A 300 -8.36 3.28 -7.60
C ALA A 300 -7.62 2.76 -8.83
N ASP A 301 -7.87 1.53 -9.24
CA ASP A 301 -7.24 0.96 -10.43
C ASP A 301 -7.75 1.61 -11.73
N VAL A 302 -9.06 1.75 -11.90
CA VAL A 302 -9.65 2.46 -13.06
C VAL A 302 -9.14 3.91 -13.08
N PHE A 303 -9.12 4.58 -11.92
CA PHE A 303 -8.52 5.90 -11.78
C PHE A 303 -7.06 5.93 -12.24
N TRP A 304 -6.24 4.97 -11.81
CA TRP A 304 -4.83 4.89 -12.17
C TRP A 304 -4.63 4.77 -13.67
N HIS A 305 -5.39 3.89 -14.34
CA HIS A 305 -5.33 3.73 -15.78
C HIS A 305 -5.73 5.00 -16.53
N LEU A 306 -6.87 5.60 -16.15
CA LEU A 306 -7.34 6.86 -16.73
C LEU A 306 -6.28 7.96 -16.60
N ARG A 307 -5.65 8.06 -15.42
CA ARG A 307 -4.73 9.15 -15.09
C ARG A 307 -3.33 8.96 -15.68
N TYR A 308 -2.79 7.74 -15.64
CA TYR A 308 -1.35 7.52 -15.89
C TYR A 308 -1.03 6.68 -17.13
N LEU A 309 -1.93 5.79 -17.56
CA LEU A 309 -1.65 4.84 -18.66
C LEU A 309 -2.46 5.14 -19.92
N GLY A 310 -3.56 5.91 -19.79
CA GLY A 310 -4.53 6.15 -20.84
C GLY A 310 -5.46 4.94 -21.07
N LEU A 311 -6.62 5.19 -21.69
CA LEU A 311 -7.64 4.15 -21.93
C LEU A 311 -7.24 3.08 -22.94
N ASP A 312 -6.37 3.43 -23.90
CA ASP A 312 -5.92 2.50 -24.93
C ASP A 312 -5.00 1.41 -24.37
N ALA A 313 -4.38 1.68 -23.21
CA ALA A 313 -3.73 0.68 -22.38
C ALA A 313 -4.79 -0.12 -21.62
N ARG A 314 -5.69 -0.83 -22.34
CA ARG A 314 -6.46 -1.93 -21.75
C ARG A 314 -5.46 -2.98 -21.26
N THR A 315 -5.08 -2.84 -20.01
CA THR A 315 -4.08 -3.69 -19.41
C THR A 315 -4.78 -4.96 -18.92
N PRO A 316 -4.10 -6.11 -18.91
CA PRO A 316 -4.55 -7.33 -18.21
C PRO A 316 -4.73 -7.15 -16.69
N PHE A 317 -4.79 -5.92 -16.18
CA PHE A 317 -4.75 -5.61 -14.77
C PHE A 317 -6.14 -5.47 -14.14
N LEU A 318 -7.14 -4.97 -14.88
CA LEU A 318 -8.53 -5.19 -14.47
C LEU A 318 -8.74 -6.70 -14.24
N ASP A 319 -8.05 -7.54 -15.00
CA ASP A 319 -8.02 -8.98 -14.78
C ASP A 319 -7.17 -9.41 -13.55
N VAL A 320 -6.18 -8.68 -13.05
CA VAL A 320 -5.46 -9.11 -11.82
C VAL A 320 -6.27 -8.84 -10.54
N VAL A 321 -7.04 -7.77 -10.50
CA VAL A 321 -7.90 -7.50 -9.33
C VAL A 321 -9.24 -8.26 -9.48
N VAL A 322 -9.87 -8.25 -10.67
CA VAL A 322 -11.17 -8.92 -10.98
C VAL A 322 -11.02 -10.39 -11.30
N SER A 323 -10.09 -10.73 -12.18
CA SER A 323 -9.95 -12.11 -12.62
C SER A 323 -9.09 -12.89 -11.62
N ASN A 324 -9.34 -14.20 -11.59
CA ASN A 324 -8.44 -15.18 -11.03
C ASN A 324 -7.10 -15.23 -11.79
N LEU A 325 -6.46 -14.09 -12.10
CA LEU A 325 -5.06 -14.10 -12.53
C LEU A 325 -4.30 -14.60 -11.30
N ALA A 326 -4.06 -15.89 -11.34
CA ALA A 326 -3.36 -16.61 -10.31
C ALA A 326 -1.96 -16.01 -10.28
N VAL A 327 -1.50 -15.66 -9.07
CA VAL A 327 -0.07 -15.49 -8.89
C VAL A 327 0.56 -16.82 -9.29
N PRO A 328 1.48 -16.85 -10.27
CA PRO A 328 2.03 -18.10 -10.75
C PRO A 328 2.55 -18.97 -9.59
N PRO A 329 2.26 -20.29 -9.55
CA PRO A 329 2.70 -21.15 -8.46
C PRO A 329 4.22 -21.15 -8.23
N SER A 330 4.98 -20.91 -9.29
CA SER A 330 6.43 -20.64 -9.32
C SER A 330 6.77 -19.41 -8.48
N TYR A 331 6.21 -18.24 -8.81
CA TYR A 331 6.36 -17.00 -8.06
C TYR A 331 5.99 -17.19 -6.59
N GLN A 332 4.85 -17.83 -6.31
CA GLN A 332 4.39 -18.11 -4.95
C GLN A 332 5.41 -18.92 -4.14
N ARG A 333 6.01 -19.93 -4.78
CA ARG A 333 7.03 -20.79 -4.17
C ARG A 333 8.31 -20.00 -3.90
N ASP A 334 8.77 -19.20 -4.85
CA ASP A 334 9.99 -18.41 -4.71
C ASP A 334 9.88 -17.41 -3.54
N ILE A 335 8.74 -16.74 -3.40
CA ILE A 335 8.47 -15.84 -2.26
C ILE A 335 8.38 -16.61 -0.95
N PHE A 336 7.67 -17.75 -0.94
CA PHE A 336 7.54 -18.57 0.26
C PHE A 336 8.88 -19.10 0.75
N ASP A 337 9.71 -19.62 -0.15
CA ASP A 337 11.03 -20.15 0.16
C ASP A 337 11.97 -19.02 0.63
N ALA A 338 11.88 -17.83 0.01
CA ALA A 338 12.60 -16.63 0.47
C ALA A 338 12.18 -16.22 1.88
N TRP A 339 10.88 -16.10 2.14
CA TRP A 339 10.38 -15.78 3.47
C TRP A 339 10.80 -16.82 4.50
N ARG A 340 10.66 -18.11 4.19
CA ARG A 340 11.02 -19.21 5.09
C ARG A 340 12.49 -19.17 5.50
N SER A 341 13.39 -18.82 4.58
CA SER A 341 14.82 -18.74 4.89
C SER A 341 15.17 -17.58 5.82
N VAL A 342 14.50 -16.43 5.72
CA VAL A 342 14.86 -15.22 6.48
C VAL A 342 14.02 -15.03 7.74
N ARG A 343 12.86 -15.69 7.85
CA ARG A 343 11.88 -15.45 8.93
C ARG A 343 12.46 -15.71 10.32
N ALA A 344 13.29 -16.74 10.48
CA ALA A 344 13.85 -17.06 11.80
C ALA A 344 14.73 -15.90 12.34
N ASP A 345 15.51 -15.27 11.46
CA ASP A 345 16.34 -14.12 11.80
C ASP A 345 15.50 -12.88 12.07
N ILE A 346 14.45 -12.65 11.27
CA ILE A 346 13.47 -11.58 11.52
C ILE A 346 12.85 -11.76 12.90
N VAL A 347 12.28 -12.93 13.21
CA VAL A 347 11.57 -13.17 14.48
C VAL A 347 12.51 -13.07 15.68
N SER A 348 13.72 -13.63 15.59
CA SER A 348 14.69 -13.56 16.69
C SER A 348 15.23 -12.15 16.92
N GLY A 349 15.26 -11.32 15.88
CA GLY A 349 15.75 -9.95 15.91
C GLY A 349 14.67 -8.87 15.96
N HIS A 350 13.38 -9.21 15.92
CA HIS A 350 12.30 -8.25 15.70
C HIS A 350 12.20 -7.24 16.83
N LEU A 351 12.11 -5.96 16.45
CA LEU A 351 12.02 -4.84 17.37
C LEU A 351 10.57 -4.31 17.50
N GLY A 352 9.58 -4.93 16.87
CA GLY A 352 8.18 -4.51 16.94
C GLY A 352 7.39 -5.14 18.11
N VAL A 353 6.07 -5.28 17.95
CA VAL A 353 5.14 -5.77 19.00
C VAL A 353 4.85 -7.26 18.84
N GLY A 354 5.84 -8.08 19.16
CA GLY A 354 5.71 -9.53 19.17
C GLY A 354 5.50 -10.14 17.79
N GLU A 355 5.41 -11.47 17.75
CA GLU A 355 5.37 -12.21 16.48
C GLU A 355 4.07 -12.01 15.70
N GLY A 356 2.98 -11.56 16.35
CA GLY A 356 1.67 -11.41 15.73
C GLY A 356 1.58 -10.31 14.65
N VAL A 357 2.56 -9.41 14.62
CA VAL A 357 2.70 -8.38 13.57
C VAL A 357 3.73 -8.76 12.51
N VAL A 358 4.45 -9.86 12.68
CA VAL A 358 5.36 -10.42 11.68
C VAL A 358 4.57 -11.37 10.78
N MET A 359 4.76 -11.25 9.48
CA MET A 359 4.05 -12.07 8.51
C MET A 359 4.26 -13.58 8.75
N PHE A 360 3.20 -14.36 8.59
CA PHE A 360 3.29 -15.81 8.64
C PHE A 360 2.69 -16.43 7.38
N LEU A 361 3.54 -17.08 6.58
CA LEU A 361 3.13 -17.85 5.42
C LEU A 361 3.14 -19.33 5.79
N ARG A 362 1.95 -19.95 5.81
CA ARG A 362 1.80 -21.41 6.08
C ARG A 362 2.10 -22.29 4.87
N ALA A 363 1.97 -21.75 3.66
CA ALA A 363 2.18 -22.44 2.40
C ALA A 363 2.42 -21.43 1.26
N PRO A 364 3.05 -21.84 0.13
CA PRO A 364 3.18 -21.00 -1.05
C PRO A 364 1.85 -20.42 -1.54
N SER A 365 0.78 -21.22 -1.50
CA SER A 365 -0.55 -20.84 -1.97
C SER A 365 -1.23 -19.71 -1.18
N VAL A 366 -0.58 -19.16 -0.15
CA VAL A 366 -1.06 -17.96 0.55
C VAL A 366 -0.58 -16.68 -0.12
N VAL A 367 0.52 -16.74 -0.88
CA VAL A 367 1.12 -15.56 -1.52
C VAL A 367 0.21 -15.05 -2.63
N GLY A 368 -0.36 -13.87 -2.40
CA GLY A 368 -1.24 -13.17 -3.34
C GLY A 368 -2.49 -13.97 -3.76
N VAL A 369 -2.97 -14.88 -2.91
CA VAL A 369 -4.25 -15.58 -3.10
C VAL A 369 -5.32 -14.93 -2.24
N ARG A 370 -6.55 -14.88 -2.77
CA ARG A 370 -7.72 -14.48 -1.99
C ARG A 370 -7.93 -15.50 -0.88
N ALA A 371 -7.94 -15.07 0.39
CA ALA A 371 -8.30 -15.97 1.46
C ALA A 371 -9.72 -16.51 1.19
N GLU A 372 -9.86 -17.84 1.12
CA GLU A 372 -11.17 -18.46 1.31
C GLU A 372 -11.67 -18.01 2.69
N PRO A 373 -12.92 -17.54 2.82
CA PRO A 373 -13.47 -17.18 4.12
C PRO A 373 -13.26 -18.37 5.05
N PHE A 374 -12.63 -18.14 6.21
CA PHE A 374 -12.35 -19.18 7.20
C PHE A 374 -13.63 -19.99 7.43
N ALA A 375 -13.67 -21.21 6.90
CA ALA A 375 -14.69 -22.17 7.30
C ALA A 375 -14.48 -22.36 8.80
N SER A 376 -15.46 -21.94 9.59
CA SER A 376 -15.46 -22.11 11.03
C SER A 376 -15.15 -23.57 11.35
N VAL A 377 -14.00 -23.83 11.94
CA VAL A 377 -13.66 -25.12 12.58
C VAL A 377 -14.21 -25.09 13.99
#